data_AF-A0A101XZC5-F1
#
_entry.id   AF-A0A101XZC5-F1
#
_cell.length_a   1.000
_cell.length_b   1.000
_cell.length_c   1.000
_cell.angle_alpha   90.00
_cell.angle_beta   90.00
_cell.angle_gamma   90.00
#
_symmetry.space_group_name_H-M   'P 1'
#
loop_
_entity.id
_entity.type
_entity.pdbx_description
1 polymer ?
#
loop_
_entity_poly.entity_id
_entity_poly.type
_entity_poly.pdbx_seq_one_letter_code
_entity_poly.pdbx_strand_id
1 'polypeptide(L)'
;MNELEYTAAQRRRELEQKHFPQGMKPGMIALLDEVEQLLIKAYHAGQQESEQLSVQGWSNQSAAGYAIMAAEGAGFTERQIQALVNRLHNRFDMITLEKAADHYCRSAY
;
A
#
# COMPACT_ATOMS: atom_id res chain seq x y z
N MET A 1 22.27 14.01 1.25
CA MET A 1 22.29 12.54 1.29
C MET A 1 20.95 12.11 1.83
N ASN A 2 20.16 11.41 1.03
CA ASN A 2 18.86 10.88 1.45
C ASN A 2 19.09 9.82 2.54
N GLU A 3 18.17 9.69 3.51
CA GLU A 3 18.21 8.67 4.57
C GLU A 3 18.35 7.24 4.01
N LEU A 4 17.76 6.98 2.84
CA LEU A 4 17.92 5.73 2.09
C LEU A 4 19.36 5.50 1.58
N GLU A 5 20.01 6.54 1.06
CA GLU A 5 21.41 6.45 0.61
C GLU A 5 22.36 6.23 1.78
N TYR A 6 22.09 6.88 2.92
CA TYR A 6 22.89 6.76 4.13
C TYR A 6 22.80 5.34 4.73
N THR A 7 21.58 4.78 4.78
CA THR A 7 21.33 3.42 5.30
C THR A 7 21.88 2.33 4.37
N ALA A 8 21.76 2.49 3.06
CA ALA A 8 22.31 1.55 2.09
C ALA A 8 23.85 1.50 2.12
N ALA A 9 24.51 2.66 2.20
CA ALA A 9 25.97 2.74 2.31
C ALA A 9 26.50 2.12 3.61
N GLN A 10 25.81 2.30 4.74
CA GLN A 10 26.14 1.63 6.00
C GLN A 10 25.99 0.11 5.88
N ARG A 11 24.86 -0.34 5.31
CA ARG A 11 24.58 -1.77 5.18
C ARG A 11 25.55 -2.47 4.22
N ARG A 12 25.97 -1.78 3.16
CA ARG A 12 27.03 -2.26 2.25
C ARG A 12 28.33 -2.52 3.01
N ARG A 13 28.79 -1.57 3.83
CA ARG A 13 30.02 -1.73 4.63
C ARG A 13 29.93 -2.90 5.62
N GLU A 14 28.77 -3.10 6.25
CA GLU A 14 28.55 -4.24 7.14
C GLU A 14 28.63 -5.58 6.39
N LEU A 15 27.99 -5.67 5.22
CA LEU A 15 28.04 -6.87 4.37
C LEU A 15 29.44 -7.15 3.84
N GLU A 16 30.18 -6.10 3.47
CA GLU A 16 31.58 -6.18 3.06
C GLU A 16 32.46 -6.77 4.16
N GLN A 17 32.36 -6.24 5.38
CA GLN A 17 33.14 -6.75 6.52
C GLN A 17 32.78 -8.20 6.85
N LYS A 18 31.51 -8.56 6.73
CA LYS A 18 31.01 -9.91 7.03
C LYS A 18 31.42 -10.95 6.00
N HIS A 19 31.31 -10.62 4.72
CA HIS A 19 31.48 -11.59 3.62
C HIS A 19 32.83 -11.50 2.92
N PHE A 20 33.52 -10.37 3.04
CA PHE A 20 34.81 -10.10 2.40
C PHE A 20 35.82 -9.52 3.41
N PRO A 21 36.23 -10.30 4.44
CA PRO A 21 37.12 -9.82 5.49
C PRO A 21 38.53 -9.45 4.98
N GLN A 22 38.92 -9.92 3.79
CA GLN A 22 40.19 -9.56 3.13
C GLN A 22 40.05 -8.35 2.18
N GLY A 23 38.88 -7.70 2.17
CA GLY A 23 38.53 -6.64 1.25
C GLY A 23 38.02 -7.13 -0.09
N MET A 24 37.35 -6.24 -0.83
CA MET A 24 36.84 -6.52 -2.17
C MET A 24 37.73 -5.91 -3.23
N LYS A 25 37.81 -6.57 -4.39
CA LYS A 25 38.49 -6.02 -5.55
C LYS A 25 37.67 -4.84 -6.13
N PRO A 26 38.30 -3.86 -6.78
CA PRO A 26 37.60 -2.71 -7.35
C PRO A 26 36.43 -3.06 -8.26
N GLY A 27 36.56 -4.10 -9.11
CA GLY A 27 35.46 -4.55 -9.97
C GLY A 27 34.26 -5.15 -9.22
N MET A 28 34.47 -5.71 -8.02
CA MET A 28 33.39 -6.22 -7.16
C MET A 28 32.65 -5.07 -6.47
N ILE A 29 33.37 -4.03 -6.07
CA ILE A 29 32.78 -2.80 -5.52
C ILE A 29 31.89 -2.14 -6.58
N ALA A 30 32.41 -1.96 -7.81
CA ALA A 30 31.65 -1.38 -8.91
C ALA A 30 30.37 -2.18 -9.23
N LEU A 31 30.46 -3.52 -9.23
CA LEU A 31 29.29 -4.38 -9.41
C LEU A 31 28.24 -4.16 -8.31
N LEU A 32 28.66 -4.06 -7.04
CA LEU A 32 27.72 -3.85 -5.93
C LEU A 32 27.08 -2.47 -5.96
N ASP A 33 27.82 -1.43 -6.35
CA ASP A 33 27.28 -0.09 -6.55
C ASP A 33 26.23 -0.09 -7.68
N GLU A 34 26.47 -0.81 -8.79
CA GLU A 34 25.49 -0.98 -9.87
C GLU A 34 24.22 -1.71 -9.39
N VAL A 35 24.38 -2.77 -8.59
CA VAL A 35 23.26 -3.52 -8.00
C VAL A 35 22.45 -2.63 -7.05
N GLU A 36 23.11 -1.83 -6.21
CA GLU A 36 22.45 -0.87 -5.32
C GLU A 36 21.59 0.13 -6.11
N GLN A 37 22.15 0.69 -7.19
CA GLN A 37 21.41 1.60 -8.07
C GLN A 37 20.21 0.92 -8.74
N LEU A 38 20.33 -0.34 -9.16
CA LEU A 38 19.22 -1.11 -9.72
C LEU A 38 18.12 -1.36 -8.69
N LEU A 39 18.48 -1.68 -7.45
CA LEU A 39 17.52 -1.90 -6.37
C LEU A 39 16.77 -0.62 -5.99
N ILE A 40 17.48 0.52 -5.91
CA ILE A 40 16.87 1.82 -5.65
C ILE A 40 15.88 2.18 -6.77
N LYS A 41 16.26 1.96 -8.04
CA LYS A 41 15.36 2.18 -9.18
C LYS A 41 14.14 1.27 -9.13
N ALA A 42 14.32 -0.01 -8.81
CA ALA A 42 13.22 -0.97 -8.69
C ALA A 42 12.27 -0.59 -7.54
N TYR A 43 12.80 -0.15 -6.40
CA TYR A 43 12.01 0.33 -5.27
C TYR A 43 11.17 1.56 -5.67
N HIS A 44 11.79 2.55 -6.30
CA HIS A 44 11.06 3.73 -6.77
C HIS A 44 10.03 3.41 -7.85
N ALA A 45 10.35 2.53 -8.80
CA ALA A 45 9.40 2.07 -9.80
C ALA A 45 8.19 1.37 -9.16
N GLY A 46 8.44 0.49 -8.18
CA GLY A 46 7.37 -0.18 -7.43
C GLY A 46 6.55 0.78 -6.57
N GLN A 47 7.17 1.80 -5.96
CA GLN A 47 6.43 2.85 -5.25
C GLN A 47 5.57 3.66 -6.21
N GLN A 48 6.12 4.08 -7.36
CA GLN A 48 5.36 4.81 -8.38
C GLN A 48 4.20 3.96 -8.93
N GLU A 49 4.41 2.68 -9.18
CA GLU A 49 3.36 1.75 -9.61
C GLU A 49 2.28 1.58 -8.52
N SER A 50 2.69 1.40 -7.27
CA SER A 50 1.77 1.33 -6.12
C SER A 50 0.98 2.63 -5.95
N GLU A 51 1.64 3.79 -6.11
CA GLU A 51 1.01 5.09 -6.04
C GLU A 51 0.03 5.27 -7.20
N GLN A 52 0.41 4.91 -8.43
CA GLN A 52 -0.45 4.93 -9.61
C GLN A 52 -1.68 4.02 -9.47
N LEU A 53 -1.51 2.81 -8.92
CA LEU A 53 -2.62 1.92 -8.56
C LEU A 53 -3.49 2.52 -7.44
N SER A 54 -2.92 3.36 -6.58
CA SER A 54 -3.63 4.05 -5.50
C SER A 54 -4.31 5.37 -5.91
N VAL A 55 -4.03 5.95 -7.09
CA VAL A 55 -4.66 7.21 -7.53
C VAL A 55 -6.17 7.06 -7.77
N GLN A 56 -6.68 5.82 -7.92
CA GLN A 56 -8.11 5.49 -7.84
C GLN A 56 -8.42 4.53 -6.67
N GLY A 57 -7.66 4.63 -5.58
CA GLY A 57 -7.76 3.73 -4.44
C GLY A 57 -9.15 3.75 -3.83
N TRP A 58 -9.82 2.60 -3.85
CA TRP A 58 -11.02 2.38 -3.05
C TRP A 58 -10.71 2.73 -1.58
N SER A 59 -11.60 3.52 -0.98
CA SER A 59 -11.51 3.88 0.43
C SER A 59 -12.87 3.68 1.09
N ASN A 60 -12.89 3.56 2.41
CA ASN A 60 -14.14 3.51 3.19
C ASN A 60 -14.98 4.78 2.98
N GLN A 61 -14.34 5.93 2.73
CA GLN A 61 -15.04 7.18 2.44
C GLN A 61 -15.71 7.12 1.06
N SER A 62 -15.01 6.65 0.03
CA SER A 62 -15.56 6.45 -1.31
C SER A 62 -16.71 5.44 -1.29
N ALA A 63 -16.54 4.35 -0.53
CA ALA A 63 -17.57 3.33 -0.30
C ALA A 63 -18.85 3.94 0.30
N ALA A 64 -18.70 4.74 1.37
CA ALA A 64 -19.82 5.42 2.01
C ALA A 64 -20.48 6.43 1.06
N GLY A 65 -19.69 7.16 0.27
CA GLY A 65 -20.21 8.07 -0.77
C GLY A 65 -21.08 7.35 -1.79
N TYR A 66 -20.66 6.19 -2.32
CA TYR A 66 -21.48 5.38 -3.22
C TYR A 66 -22.77 4.89 -2.57
N ALA A 67 -22.70 4.44 -1.30
CA ALA A 67 -23.89 4.00 -0.56
C ALA A 67 -24.90 5.14 -0.34
N ILE A 68 -24.42 6.36 -0.05
CA ILE A 68 -25.26 7.56 0.08
C ILE A 68 -25.94 7.85 -1.25
N MET A 69 -25.18 7.95 -2.36
CA MET A 69 -25.74 8.24 -3.68
C MET A 69 -26.80 7.20 -4.11
N ALA A 70 -26.55 5.92 -3.85
CA ALA A 70 -27.52 4.85 -4.13
C ALA A 70 -28.79 4.98 -3.27
N ALA A 71 -28.64 5.30 -1.98
CA ALA A 71 -29.77 5.48 -1.07
C ALA A 71 -30.61 6.72 -1.43
N GLU A 72 -29.97 7.82 -1.81
CA GLU A 72 -30.64 9.02 -2.33
C GLU A 72 -31.45 8.69 -3.59
N GLY A 73 -30.85 8.00 -4.56
CA GLY A 73 -31.52 7.55 -5.78
C GLY A 73 -32.70 6.59 -5.51
N ALA A 74 -32.65 5.84 -4.41
CA ALA A 74 -33.73 4.97 -3.95
C ALA A 74 -34.80 5.70 -3.09
N GLY A 75 -34.65 7.01 -2.86
CA GLY A 75 -35.63 7.82 -2.12
C GLY A 75 -35.56 7.69 -0.60
N PHE A 76 -34.41 7.31 -0.04
CA PHE A 76 -34.23 7.24 1.41
C PHE A 76 -34.27 8.65 2.02
N THR A 77 -34.85 8.76 3.22
CA THR A 77 -34.80 10.01 3.99
C THR A 77 -33.40 10.25 4.55
N GLU A 78 -33.08 11.51 4.83
CA GLU A 78 -31.81 11.92 5.45
C GLU A 78 -31.51 11.11 6.73
N ARG A 79 -32.53 10.90 7.59
CA ARG A 79 -32.36 10.10 8.82
C ARG A 79 -32.01 8.64 8.52
N GLN A 80 -32.58 8.05 7.46
CA GLN A 80 -32.26 6.68 7.05
C GLN A 80 -30.84 6.59 6.47
N ILE A 81 -30.45 7.57 5.66
CA ILE A 81 -29.09 7.66 5.10
C ILE A 81 -28.07 7.80 6.23
N GLN A 82 -28.30 8.69 7.20
CA GLN A 82 -27.42 8.84 8.35
C GLN A 82 -27.29 7.53 9.15
N ALA A 83 -28.41 6.83 9.38
CA ALA A 83 -28.40 5.54 10.07
C ALA A 83 -27.62 4.47 9.27
N LEU A 84 -27.77 4.44 7.94
CA LEU A 84 -27.03 3.55 7.04
C LEU A 84 -25.52 3.82 7.12
N VAL A 85 -25.10 5.07 6.97
CA VAL A 85 -23.68 5.48 7.00
C VAL A 85 -23.05 5.18 8.35
N ASN A 86 -23.75 5.44 9.45
CA ASN A 86 -23.26 5.11 10.79
C ASN A 86 -23.05 3.59 10.97
N ARG A 87 -23.96 2.77 10.43
CA ARG A 87 -23.81 1.30 10.46
C ARG A 87 -22.66 0.84 9.57
N LEU A 88 -22.50 1.48 8.41
CA LEU A 88 -21.43 1.17 7.46
C LEU A 88 -20.05 1.46 8.06
N HIS A 89 -19.85 2.62 8.69
CA HIS A 89 -18.61 2.95 9.40
C HIS A 89 -18.27 1.90 10.47
N ASN A 90 -19.24 1.54 11.33
CA ASN A 90 -19.02 0.50 12.33
C ASN A 90 -18.62 -0.84 11.70
N ARG A 91 -19.12 -1.19 10.51
CA ARG A 91 -18.75 -2.44 9.84
C ARG A 91 -17.33 -2.40 9.29
N PHE A 92 -16.88 -1.26 8.80
CA PHE A 92 -15.50 -1.10 8.33
C PHE A 92 -14.47 -1.36 9.43
N ASP A 93 -14.76 -0.96 10.67
CA ASP A 93 -13.83 -1.17 11.79
C ASP A 93 -13.91 -2.59 12.38
N MET A 94 -15.09 -3.23 12.30
CA MET A 94 -15.35 -4.50 12.98
C MET A 94 -15.19 -5.74 12.10
N ILE A 95 -15.24 -5.61 10.78
CA ILE A 95 -15.30 -6.72 9.83
C ILE A 95 -14.13 -6.62 8.85
N THR A 96 -13.41 -7.73 8.67
CA THR A 96 -12.30 -7.78 7.70
C THR A 96 -12.83 -7.77 6.26
N LEU A 97 -11.99 -7.33 5.33
CA LEU A 97 -12.34 -7.28 3.90
C LEU A 97 -12.77 -8.66 3.37
N GLU A 98 -12.09 -9.73 3.78
CA GLU A 98 -12.41 -11.10 3.34
C GLU A 98 -13.82 -11.51 3.81
N LYS A 99 -14.18 -11.19 5.05
CA LYS A 99 -15.52 -11.50 5.59
C LYS A 99 -16.61 -10.69 4.90
N ALA A 100 -16.36 -9.43 4.59
CA ALA A 100 -17.32 -8.60 3.86
C ALA A 100 -17.53 -9.14 2.44
N ALA A 101 -16.46 -9.53 1.75
CA ALA A 101 -16.51 -10.13 0.42
C ALA A 101 -17.24 -11.48 0.42
N ASP A 102 -16.91 -12.37 1.35
CA ASP A 102 -17.59 -13.67 1.50
C ASP A 102 -19.09 -13.50 1.80
N HIS A 103 -19.45 -12.51 2.64
CA HIS A 103 -20.85 -12.19 2.90
C HIS A 103 -21.59 -11.72 1.65
N TYR A 104 -20.95 -10.88 0.81
CA TYR A 104 -21.53 -10.46 -0.47
C TYR A 104 -21.71 -11.65 -1.42
N CYS A 105 -20.69 -12.50 -1.60
CA CYS A 105 -20.77 -13.66 -2.49
C CYS A 105 -21.84 -14.68 -2.09
N ARG A 106 -22.25 -14.72 -0.82
CA ARG A 106 -23.32 -15.60 -0.31
C ARG A 106 -24.69 -14.93 -0.30
N SER A 107 -24.75 -13.64 -0.61
CA SER A 107 -25.97 -12.85 -0.60
C SER A 107 -26.80 -13.11 -1.86
N ALA A 108 -28.10 -12.85 -1.81
CA ALA A 108 -28.98 -12.90 -2.99
C ALA A 108 -28.93 -11.61 -3.84
N TYR A 109 -28.12 -10.64 -3.41
CA TYR A 109 -27.86 -9.34 -4.04
C TYR A 109 -26.42 -9.29 -4.56
#